data_AF-C5DAL6-F1
#
_entry.id   AF-C5DAL6-F1
#
_cell.length_a   1.000
_cell.length_b   1.000
_cell.length_c   1.000
_cell.angle_alpha   90.00
_cell.angle_beta   90.00
_cell.angle_gamma   90.00
#
_symmetry.space_group_name_H-M   'P 1'
#
loop_
_entity.id
_entity.type
_entity.pdbx_description
1 polymer ?
#
loop_
_entity_poly.entity_id
_entity_poly.type
_entity_poly.pdbx_seq_one_letter_code
_entity_poly.pdbx_strand_id
1 'polypeptide(L)'
;MHSFCHMGGHEEVELCSGLERLKQEHGPLREQMHDFFELAQTIGNHDEVQDWKERLLALRKNVLAFIYELDPHSEREEGVLFPMMARYIGRTSGPIAVMEYEHEQAKQRIASFLTKTAELPETTDRESAMELADMVIQAYHILSEHFMKEENVLFPMAERMLSDKEKEELAEKISQI
;
A
#
# COMPACT_ATOMS: atom_id res chain seq x y z
N MET A 1 -44.07 9.79 20.92
CA MET A 1 -43.38 9.38 19.68
C MET A 1 -42.07 10.13 19.64
N HIS A 2 -40.94 9.47 19.85
CA HIS A 2 -39.64 9.79 19.24
C HIS A 2 -38.75 8.58 19.50
N SER A 3 -38.74 7.68 18.51
CA SER A 3 -37.85 6.52 18.47
C SER A 3 -36.48 7.04 18.05
N PHE A 4 -35.49 6.88 18.92
CA PHE A 4 -34.09 7.13 18.55
C PHE A 4 -33.61 5.94 17.71
N CYS A 5 -33.35 6.20 16.42
CA CYS A 5 -32.62 5.27 15.58
C CYS A 5 -31.20 5.11 16.14
N HIS A 6 -30.87 3.88 16.52
CA HIS A 6 -29.53 3.45 16.88
C HIS A 6 -28.69 3.39 15.60
N MET A 7 -27.84 4.40 15.37
CA MET A 7 -26.88 4.42 14.27
C MET A 7 -25.67 3.57 14.64
N GLY A 8 -25.41 2.55 13.81
CA GLY A 8 -24.07 2.04 13.50
C GLY A 8 -23.34 1.31 14.62
N GLY A 9 -23.72 0.05 14.88
CA GLY A 9 -22.77 -0.90 15.43
C GLY A 9 -21.67 -1.15 14.39
N HIS A 10 -20.42 -0.87 14.72
CA HIS A 10 -19.28 -1.48 14.05
C HIS A 10 -19.28 -2.96 14.44
N GLU A 11 -20.13 -3.76 13.80
CA GLU A 11 -19.94 -5.21 13.81
C GLU A 11 -18.67 -5.49 13.02
N GLU A 12 -17.63 -5.95 13.72
CA GLU A 12 -16.50 -6.63 13.09
C GLU A 12 -17.08 -7.75 12.21
N VAL A 13 -16.97 -7.56 10.90
CA VAL A 13 -17.43 -8.55 9.94
C VAL A 13 -16.34 -9.62 9.87
N GLU A 14 -16.72 -10.87 10.13
CA GLU A 14 -15.87 -12.03 9.87
C GLU A 14 -15.61 -12.12 8.36
N LEU A 15 -14.34 -11.99 7.97
CA LEU A 15 -13.93 -11.97 6.58
C LEU A 15 -13.79 -13.41 6.06
N CYS A 16 -14.12 -13.64 4.79
CA CYS A 16 -13.78 -14.91 4.15
C CYS A 16 -12.26 -15.11 4.07
N SER A 17 -11.82 -16.35 3.93
CA SER A 17 -10.39 -16.71 3.92
C SER A 17 -9.56 -15.94 2.88
N GLY A 18 -10.17 -15.58 1.74
CA GLY A 18 -9.52 -14.77 0.72
C GLY A 18 -9.21 -13.35 1.20
N LEU A 19 -10.19 -12.68 1.80
CA LEU A 19 -10.04 -11.33 2.34
C LEU A 19 -9.18 -11.31 3.62
N GLU A 20 -9.28 -12.34 4.46
CA GLU A 20 -8.39 -12.50 5.62
C GLU A 20 -6.94 -12.61 5.21
N ARG A 21 -6.64 -13.36 4.14
CA ARG A 21 -5.28 -13.48 3.63
C ARG A 21 -4.73 -12.12 3.20
N LEU A 22 -5.47 -11.35 2.39
CA LEU A 22 -5.05 -10.01 1.95
C LEU A 22 -4.76 -9.11 3.17
N LYS A 23 -5.65 -9.12 4.16
CA LYS A 23 -5.45 -8.38 5.41
C LYS A 23 -4.22 -8.83 6.20
N GLN A 24 -3.91 -10.13 6.23
CA GLN A 24 -2.74 -10.66 6.93
C GLN A 24 -1.42 -10.25 6.26
N GLU A 25 -1.42 -10.09 4.93
CA GLU A 25 -0.26 -9.61 4.16
C GLU A 25 0.16 -8.19 4.57
N HIS A 26 -0.76 -7.35 5.07
CA HIS A 26 -0.45 -5.98 5.49
C HIS A 26 0.49 -5.89 6.69
N GLY A 27 0.52 -6.88 7.59
CA GLY A 27 1.36 -6.84 8.80
C GLY A 27 2.85 -6.70 8.45
N PRO A 28 3.44 -7.69 7.76
CA PRO A 28 4.82 -7.63 7.29
C PRO A 28 5.10 -6.40 6.40
N LEU A 29 4.16 -6.02 5.53
CA LEU A 29 4.32 -4.84 4.67
C LEU A 29 4.45 -3.55 5.51
N ARG A 30 3.65 -3.39 6.57
CA ARG A 30 3.73 -2.24 7.47
C ARG A 30 5.04 -2.17 8.24
N GLU A 31 5.58 -3.31 8.68
CA GLU A 31 6.89 -3.36 9.35
C GLU A 31 7.99 -2.84 8.41
N GLN A 32 8.01 -3.33 7.16
CA GLN A 32 8.98 -2.87 6.16
C GLN A 32 8.79 -1.39 5.79
N MET A 33 7.53 -0.94 5.70
CA MET A 33 7.18 0.47 5.50
C MET A 33 7.70 1.36 6.61
N HIS A 34 7.55 0.94 7.87
CA HIS A 34 8.08 1.67 9.01
C HIS A 34 9.61 1.77 8.95
N ASP A 35 10.31 0.67 8.64
CA ASP A 35 11.77 0.65 8.57
C ASP A 35 12.34 1.61 7.52
N PHE A 36 11.79 1.60 6.30
CA PHE A 36 12.26 2.52 5.26
C PHE A 36 11.82 3.97 5.55
N PHE A 37 10.69 4.18 6.20
CA PHE A 37 10.20 5.51 6.56
C PHE A 37 11.09 6.16 7.62
N GLU A 38 11.43 5.44 8.69
CA GLU A 38 12.36 5.92 9.72
C GLU A 38 13.72 6.26 9.11
N LEU A 39 14.26 5.39 8.24
CA LEU A 39 15.51 5.68 7.55
C LEU A 39 15.41 6.92 6.66
N ALA A 40 14.34 7.04 5.87
CA ALA A 40 14.11 8.20 5.00
C ALA A 40 14.02 9.50 5.80
N GLN A 41 13.34 9.50 6.94
CA GLN A 41 13.24 10.68 7.81
C GLN A 41 14.60 11.14 8.34
N THR A 42 15.59 10.25 8.50
CA THR A 42 16.93 10.66 8.95
C THR A 42 17.77 11.34 7.86
N ILE A 43 17.39 11.21 6.58
CA ILE A 43 18.15 11.76 5.46
C ILE A 43 17.98 13.29 5.44
N GLY A 44 19.10 14.00 5.51
CA GLY A 44 19.12 15.46 5.58
C GLY A 44 19.02 16.06 6.98
N ASN A 45 18.82 15.28 8.05
CA ASN A 45 18.65 15.84 9.40
C ASN A 45 19.95 16.27 10.11
N HIS A 46 21.12 16.00 9.52
CA HIS A 46 22.43 16.33 10.11
C HIS A 46 23.31 17.09 9.13
N ASP A 47 23.58 18.36 9.41
CA ASP A 47 24.35 19.26 8.54
C ASP A 47 25.85 18.87 8.44
N GLU A 48 26.33 18.02 9.35
CA GLU A 48 27.72 17.52 9.34
C GLU A 48 27.95 16.45 8.25
N VAL A 49 26.90 15.76 7.79
CA VAL A 49 27.00 14.74 6.75
C VAL A 49 27.20 15.40 5.39
N GLN A 50 28.40 15.24 4.83
CA GLN A 50 28.79 15.82 3.55
C GLN A 50 28.35 14.98 2.34
N ASP A 51 28.05 13.69 2.54
CA ASP A 51 27.61 12.77 1.49
C ASP A 51 26.53 11.81 2.00
N TRP A 52 25.40 11.78 1.30
CA TRP A 52 24.23 10.97 1.64
C TRP A 52 24.12 9.68 0.82
N LYS A 53 25.05 9.41 -0.10
CA LYS A 53 25.01 8.26 -1.01
C LYS A 53 24.79 6.93 -0.28
N GLU A 54 25.55 6.65 0.77
CA GLU A 54 25.45 5.37 1.51
C GLU A 54 24.06 5.17 2.13
N ARG A 55 23.48 6.22 2.72
CA ARG A 55 22.14 6.17 3.32
C ARG A 55 21.05 6.01 2.26
N LEU A 56 21.18 6.66 1.11
CA LEU A 56 20.26 6.47 -0.03
C LEU A 56 20.33 5.05 -0.59
N LEU A 57 21.51 4.44 -0.67
CA LEU A 57 21.66 3.05 -1.09
C LEU A 57 21.06 2.07 -0.08
N ALA A 58 21.19 2.34 1.22
CA ALA A 58 20.51 1.57 2.26
C ALA A 58 18.98 1.70 2.15
N LEU A 59 18.47 2.92 1.94
CA LEU A 59 17.04 3.15 1.71
C LEU A 59 16.54 2.42 0.46
N ARG A 60 17.30 2.50 -0.63
CA ARG A 60 17.03 1.76 -1.88
C ARG A 60 16.89 0.26 -1.64
N LYS A 61 17.79 -0.33 -0.86
CA LYS A 61 17.74 -1.75 -0.52
C LYS A 61 16.45 -2.11 0.22
N ASN A 62 16.04 -1.31 1.21
CA ASN A 62 14.81 -1.55 1.96
C ASN A 62 13.58 -1.42 1.06
N VAL A 63 13.53 -0.41 0.20
CA VAL A 63 12.44 -0.21 -0.77
C VAL A 63 12.35 -1.37 -1.77
N LEU A 64 13.48 -1.90 -2.26
CA LEU A 64 13.47 -3.07 -3.15
C LEU A 64 12.94 -4.34 -2.47
N ALA A 65 13.29 -4.56 -1.19
CA ALA A 65 12.74 -5.66 -0.42
C ALA A 65 11.23 -5.51 -0.20
N PHE A 66 10.77 -4.28 0.05
CA PHE A 66 9.35 -3.97 0.18
C PHE A 66 8.55 -4.26 -1.08
N ILE A 67 9.02 -3.83 -2.24
CA ILE A 67 8.34 -4.08 -3.53
C ILE A 67 8.19 -5.57 -3.81
N TYR A 68 9.20 -6.37 -3.46
CA TYR A 68 9.16 -7.81 -3.66
C TYR A 68 7.96 -8.48 -2.97
N GLU A 69 7.54 -7.95 -1.81
CA GLU A 69 6.37 -8.42 -1.08
C GLU A 69 5.08 -7.66 -1.49
N LEU A 70 5.17 -6.37 -1.82
CA LEU A 70 4.00 -5.55 -2.19
C LEU A 70 3.43 -5.92 -3.56
N ASP A 71 4.27 -6.25 -4.54
CA ASP A 71 3.85 -6.55 -5.91
C ASP A 71 2.85 -7.72 -5.98
N PRO A 72 3.10 -8.90 -5.38
CA PRO A 72 2.13 -10.01 -5.42
C PRO A 72 0.84 -9.69 -4.66
N HIS A 73 0.92 -8.88 -3.58
CA HIS A 73 -0.26 -8.40 -2.87
C HIS A 73 -1.13 -7.52 -3.79
N SER A 74 -0.52 -6.51 -4.43
CA SER A 74 -1.19 -5.62 -5.38
C SER A 74 -1.79 -6.38 -6.57
N GLU A 75 -1.10 -7.43 -7.06
CA GLU A 75 -1.58 -8.27 -8.16
C GLU A 75 -2.82 -9.09 -7.78
N ARG A 76 -2.89 -9.60 -6.55
CA ARG A 76 -4.11 -10.26 -6.05
C ARG A 76 -5.29 -9.29 -6.01
N GLU A 77 -5.04 -8.04 -5.68
CA GLU A 77 -6.09 -7.01 -5.62
C GLU A 77 -6.52 -6.55 -7.00
N GLU A 78 -5.59 -6.04 -7.81
CA GLU A 78 -5.86 -5.49 -9.15
C GLU A 78 -6.29 -6.58 -10.16
N GLY A 79 -5.75 -7.80 -10.00
CA GLY A 79 -6.01 -8.93 -10.89
C GLY A 79 -7.23 -9.76 -10.49
N VAL A 80 -7.64 -9.75 -9.22
CA VAL A 80 -8.73 -10.60 -8.72
C VAL A 80 -9.80 -9.81 -7.97
N LEU A 81 -9.49 -9.24 -6.82
CA LEU A 81 -10.51 -8.62 -5.94
C LEU A 81 -11.20 -7.43 -6.60
N PHE A 82 -10.44 -6.48 -7.15
CA PHE A 82 -10.99 -5.26 -7.74
C PHE A 82 -11.87 -5.56 -8.96
N PRO A 83 -11.49 -6.43 -9.91
CA PRO A 83 -12.37 -6.86 -11.00
C PRO A 83 -13.67 -7.50 -10.51
N MET A 84 -13.62 -8.32 -9.45
CA MET A 84 -14.82 -8.94 -8.88
C MET A 84 -15.75 -7.89 -8.28
N MET A 85 -15.22 -6.96 -7.49
CA MET A 85 -15.96 -5.86 -6.90
C MET A 85 -16.54 -4.90 -7.94
N ALA A 86 -15.77 -4.60 -8.99
CA ALA A 86 -16.18 -3.71 -10.07
C ALA A 86 -17.45 -4.17 -10.80
N ARG A 87 -17.77 -5.48 -10.78
CA ARG A 87 -19.04 -6.00 -11.32
C ARG A 87 -20.26 -5.49 -10.57
N TYR A 88 -20.10 -5.08 -9.32
CA TYR A 88 -21.19 -4.63 -8.46
C TYR A 88 -21.24 -3.11 -8.30
N ILE A 89 -20.08 -2.45 -8.17
CA ILE A 89 -19.98 -1.00 -7.88
C ILE A 89 -19.40 -0.18 -9.03
N GLY A 90 -19.06 -0.81 -10.15
CA GLY A 90 -18.36 -0.18 -11.27
C GLY A 90 -16.87 0.01 -11.00
N ARG A 91 -16.12 0.29 -12.08
CA ARG A 91 -14.66 0.49 -12.04
C ARG A 91 -14.23 1.94 -12.26
N THR A 92 -14.97 2.68 -13.09
CA THR A 92 -14.55 4.01 -13.59
C THR A 92 -14.84 5.15 -12.62
N SER A 93 -15.58 4.88 -11.55
CA SER A 93 -15.90 5.86 -10.50
C SER A 93 -16.16 5.13 -9.19
N GLY A 94 -15.94 5.80 -8.06
CA GLY A 94 -16.18 5.23 -6.73
C GLY A 94 -14.95 4.53 -6.14
N PRO A 95 -15.13 3.62 -5.16
CA PRO A 95 -14.04 3.08 -4.35
C PRO A 95 -12.93 2.44 -5.18
N ILE A 96 -13.25 1.57 -6.16
CA ILE A 96 -12.23 0.88 -6.96
C ILE A 96 -11.34 1.85 -7.74
N ALA A 97 -11.92 2.90 -8.34
CA ALA A 97 -11.14 3.91 -9.05
C ALA A 97 -10.16 4.66 -8.14
N VAL A 98 -10.54 4.90 -6.88
CA VAL A 98 -9.67 5.54 -5.88
C VAL A 98 -8.54 4.60 -5.47
N MET A 99 -8.84 3.31 -5.24
CA MET A 99 -7.84 2.32 -4.89
C MET A 99 -6.78 2.14 -5.99
N GLU A 100 -7.21 1.95 -7.23
CA GLU A 100 -6.31 1.83 -8.39
C GLU A 100 -5.47 3.10 -8.59
N TYR A 101 -6.04 4.28 -8.36
CA TYR A 101 -5.31 5.55 -8.44
C TYR A 101 -4.24 5.67 -7.34
N GLU A 102 -4.54 5.22 -6.12
CA GLU A 102 -3.57 5.23 -5.02
C GLU A 102 -2.43 4.24 -5.24
N HIS A 103 -2.72 3.04 -5.77
CA HIS A 103 -1.69 2.11 -6.24
C HIS A 103 -0.77 2.76 -7.27
N GLU A 104 -1.34 3.40 -8.29
CA GLU A 104 -0.55 4.05 -9.34
C GLU A 104 0.32 5.18 -8.77
N GLN A 105 -0.21 6.02 -7.86
CA GLN A 105 0.59 7.07 -7.23
C GLN A 105 1.74 6.51 -6.40
N ALA A 106 1.49 5.49 -5.57
CA ALA A 106 2.54 4.86 -4.77
C ALA A 106 3.62 4.22 -5.67
N LYS A 107 3.20 3.44 -6.69
CA LYS A 107 4.08 2.83 -7.70
C LYS A 107 4.94 3.89 -8.40
N GLN A 108 4.36 5.01 -8.83
CA GLN A 108 5.11 6.10 -9.48
C GLN A 108 6.17 6.73 -8.57
N ARG A 109 5.86 6.97 -7.29
CA ARG A 109 6.82 7.55 -6.33
C ARG A 109 7.99 6.61 -6.07
N ILE A 110 7.69 5.34 -5.82
CA ILE A 110 8.67 4.29 -5.63
C ILE A 110 9.55 4.11 -6.88
N ALA A 111 8.94 4.02 -8.06
CA ALA A 111 9.67 3.88 -9.32
C ALA A 111 10.56 5.09 -9.62
N SER A 112 10.10 6.31 -9.29
CA SER A 112 10.90 7.54 -9.45
C SER A 112 12.13 7.52 -8.54
N PHE A 113 11.96 7.16 -7.26
CA PHE A 113 13.06 6.98 -6.32
C PHE A 113 14.04 5.91 -6.81
N LEU A 114 13.55 4.75 -7.22
CA LEU A 114 14.40 3.67 -7.74
C LEU A 114 15.12 4.06 -9.03
N THR A 115 14.49 4.80 -9.93
CA THR A 115 15.15 5.23 -11.16
C THR A 115 16.28 6.21 -10.85
N LYS A 116 16.01 7.21 -10.01
CA LYS A 116 16.98 8.25 -9.67
C LYS A 116 18.12 7.75 -8.77
N THR A 117 17.92 6.65 -8.05
CA THR A 117 18.96 6.04 -7.19
C THR A 117 19.69 4.86 -7.86
N ALA A 118 19.37 4.51 -9.10
CA ALA A 118 20.03 3.42 -9.82
C ALA A 118 21.52 3.70 -10.06
N GLU A 119 21.86 4.94 -10.39
CA GLU A 119 23.22 5.42 -10.64
C GLU A 119 23.43 6.74 -9.89
N LEU A 120 23.58 6.66 -8.57
CA LEU A 120 23.90 7.84 -7.77
C LEU A 120 25.31 8.36 -8.11
N PRO A 121 25.50 9.70 -8.14
CA PRO A 121 26.84 10.29 -8.29
C PRO A 121 27.77 9.84 -7.15
N GLU A 122 29.08 10.10 -7.30
CA GLU A 122 30.06 9.79 -6.25
C GLU A 122 29.76 10.50 -4.93
N THR A 123 29.18 11.71 -5.00
CA THR A 123 28.72 12.47 -3.84
C THR A 123 27.30 12.96 -4.08
N THR A 124 26.42 12.78 -3.10
CA THR A 124 25.06 13.35 -3.15
C THR A 124 24.90 14.39 -2.05
N ASP A 125 24.60 15.64 -2.45
CA ASP A 125 24.37 16.73 -1.52
C ASP A 125 23.06 16.54 -0.72
N ARG A 126 22.93 17.35 0.33
CA ARG A 126 21.80 17.28 1.28
C ARG A 126 20.44 17.53 0.62
N GLU A 127 20.35 18.50 -0.28
CA GLU A 127 19.08 18.88 -0.92
C GLU A 127 18.60 17.77 -1.85
N SER A 128 19.48 17.29 -2.73
CA SER A 128 19.22 16.15 -3.61
C SER A 128 18.81 14.89 -2.83
N ALA A 129 19.48 14.63 -1.69
CA ALA A 129 19.16 13.47 -0.86
C ALA A 129 17.78 13.57 -0.21
N MET A 130 17.40 14.76 0.28
CA MET A 130 16.07 15.01 0.85
C MET A 130 14.97 14.84 -0.20
N GLU A 131 15.16 15.34 -1.42
CA GLU A 131 14.19 15.16 -2.50
C GLU A 131 13.95 13.67 -2.83
N LEU A 132 15.01 12.86 -2.82
CA LEU A 132 14.91 11.42 -3.04
C LEU A 132 14.19 10.71 -1.89
N ALA A 133 14.52 11.04 -0.64
CA ALA A 133 13.87 10.49 0.53
C ALA A 133 12.38 10.86 0.61
N ASP A 134 12.03 12.08 0.21
CA ASP A 134 10.65 12.58 0.21
C ASP A 134 9.74 11.75 -0.71
N MET A 135 10.24 11.22 -1.83
CA MET A 135 9.46 10.30 -2.68
C MET A 135 9.02 9.05 -1.93
N VAL A 136 9.90 8.49 -1.09
CA VAL A 136 9.61 7.30 -0.28
C VAL A 136 8.66 7.64 0.86
N ILE A 137 8.83 8.81 1.48
CA ILE A 137 7.91 9.32 2.52
C ILE A 137 6.50 9.53 1.96
N GLN A 138 6.37 10.10 0.76
CA GLN A 138 5.06 10.25 0.11
C GLN A 138 4.41 8.88 -0.18
N ALA A 139 5.18 7.90 -0.67
CA ALA A 139 4.68 6.55 -0.90
C ALA A 139 4.20 5.89 0.41
N TYR A 140 4.95 6.07 1.52
CA TYR A 140 4.56 5.61 2.85
C TYR A 140 3.19 6.14 3.26
N HIS A 141 2.95 7.44 3.12
CA HIS A 141 1.68 8.05 3.51
C HIS A 141 0.51 7.55 2.66
N ILE A 142 0.70 7.44 1.35
CA ILE A 142 -0.33 6.90 0.45
C ILE A 142 -0.70 5.48 0.85
N LEU A 143 0.29 4.59 0.98
CA LEU A 143 0.06 3.18 1.30
C LEU A 143 -0.51 2.97 2.71
N SER A 144 -0.14 3.83 3.66
CA SER A 144 -0.69 3.77 5.03
C SER A 144 -2.19 4.07 5.02
N GLU A 145 -2.60 5.12 4.32
CA GLU A 145 -4.04 5.43 4.14
C GLU A 145 -4.75 4.37 3.30
N HIS A 146 -4.07 3.82 2.31
CA HIS A 146 -4.59 2.77 1.44
C HIS A 146 -4.99 1.52 2.21
N PHE A 147 -4.06 0.94 2.99
CA PHE A 147 -4.32 -0.24 3.81
C PHE A 147 -5.43 0.02 4.85
N MET A 148 -5.54 1.25 5.36
CA MET A 148 -6.66 1.63 6.23
C MET A 148 -8.00 1.59 5.50
N LYS A 149 -8.08 2.04 4.25
CA LYS A 149 -9.32 1.96 3.45
C LYS A 149 -9.68 0.53 3.14
N GLU A 150 -8.70 -0.32 2.88
CA GLU A 150 -8.94 -1.73 2.61
C GLU A 150 -9.56 -2.43 3.80
N GLU A 151 -8.89 -2.37 4.94
CA GLU A 151 -9.31 -3.10 6.12
C GLU A 151 -10.63 -2.61 6.71
N ASN A 152 -10.86 -1.30 6.66
CA ASN A 152 -12.03 -0.69 7.32
C ASN A 152 -13.21 -0.46 6.39
N VAL A 153 -12.99 -0.44 5.07
CA VAL A 153 -14.02 -0.12 4.08
C VAL A 153 -14.12 -1.20 3.01
N LEU A 154 -13.06 -1.45 2.25
CA LEU A 154 -13.15 -2.28 1.05
C LEU A 154 -13.39 -3.76 1.38
N PHE A 155 -12.63 -4.36 2.30
CA PHE A 155 -12.78 -5.76 2.67
C PHE A 155 -14.14 -6.03 3.35
N PRO A 156 -14.62 -5.25 4.33
CA PRO A 156 -15.97 -5.42 4.88
C PRO A 156 -17.08 -5.19 3.84
N MET A 157 -16.84 -4.33 2.85
CA MET A 157 -17.76 -4.14 1.73
C MET A 157 -17.79 -5.37 0.82
N ALA A 158 -16.62 -5.90 0.44
CA ALA A 158 -16.50 -7.11 -0.36
C ALA A 158 -17.15 -8.32 0.32
N GLU A 159 -16.94 -8.48 1.63
CA GLU A 159 -17.53 -9.57 2.41
C GLU A 159 -19.06 -9.56 2.41
N ARG A 160 -19.68 -8.37 2.43
CA ARG A 160 -21.14 -8.23 2.39
C ARG A 160 -21.72 -8.36 0.98
N MET A 161 -20.91 -8.12 -0.05
CA MET A 161 -21.36 -8.02 -1.45
C MET A 161 -21.15 -9.30 -2.25
N LEU A 162 -20.02 -9.96 -2.06
CA LEU A 162 -19.70 -11.19 -2.77
C LEU A 162 -20.59 -12.33 -2.24
N SER A 163 -21.07 -13.16 -3.16
CA SER A 163 -21.74 -14.41 -2.80
C SER A 163 -20.75 -15.43 -2.21
N ASP A 164 -21.23 -16.43 -1.48
CA ASP A 164 -20.37 -17.49 -0.90
C ASP A 164 -19.49 -18.17 -1.97
N LYS A 165 -20.06 -18.41 -3.15
CA LYS A 165 -19.33 -18.96 -4.30
C LYS A 165 -18.22 -18.01 -4.80
N GLU A 166 -18.48 -16.71 -4.84
CA GLU A 166 -17.47 -15.73 -5.24
C GLU A 166 -16.39 -15.57 -4.16
N LYS A 167 -16.71 -15.75 -2.88
CA LYS A 167 -15.72 -15.78 -1.79
C LYS A 167 -14.79 -17.00 -1.92
N GLU A 168 -15.35 -18.17 -2.24
CA GLU A 168 -14.56 -19.37 -2.55
C GLU A 168 -13.65 -19.14 -3.78
N GLU A 169 -14.20 -18.57 -4.85
CA GLU A 169 -13.45 -18.24 -6.08
C GLU A 169 -12.33 -17.22 -5.81
N LEU A 170 -12.58 -16.20 -4.98
CA LEU A 170 -11.58 -15.22 -4.55
C LEU A 170 -10.42 -15.94 -3.86
N ALA A 171 -10.71 -16.75 -2.84
CA ALA A 171 -9.71 -17.48 -2.07
C ALA A 171 -8.87 -18.41 -2.95
N GLU A 172 -9.49 -19.12 -3.90
CA GLU A 172 -8.79 -19.99 -4.85
C GLU A 172 -7.83 -19.18 -5.74
N LYS A 173 -8.32 -18.11 -6.39
CA LYS A 173 -7.52 -17.33 -7.35
C LYS A 173 -6.34 -16.63 -6.71
N ILE A 174 -6.54 -15.97 -5.57
CA ILE A 174 -5.43 -15.27 -4.91
C ILE A 174 -4.36 -16.23 -4.38
N SER A 175 -4.71 -17.52 -4.20
CA SER A 175 -3.75 -18.54 -3.79
C SER A 175 -2.81 -19.01 -4.89
N GLN A 176 -3.14 -18.70 -6.14
CA GLN A 176 -2.37 -19.06 -7.33
C GLN A 176 -1.37 -17.96 -7.75
N ILE A 177 -1.41 -16.81 -7.07
CA ILE A 177 -0.46 -15.69 -7.16
C ILE A 177 0.45 -15.76 -5.94
#